data_AF-A0A0S8DZ96-F1
#
_entry.id   AF-A0A0S8DZ96-F1
#
_cell.length_a   1.000
_cell.length_b   1.000
_cell.length_c   1.000
_cell.angle_alpha   90.00
_cell.angle_beta   90.00
_cell.angle_gamma   90.00
#
_symmetry.space_group_name_H-M   'P 1'
#
loop_
_entity.id
_entity.type
_entity.pdbx_description
1 polymer ?
#
loop_
_entity_poly.entity_id
_entity_poly.type
_entity_poly.pdbx_seq_one_letter_code
_entity_poly.pdbx_strand_id
1 'polypeptide(L)'
;MQYVIISLVQTLGVILLAVSGVLLGRRFWRVRSRAWIIAYSVPLFLVAIIAVPRWLLRAELIPPFRWIMAGRTEFAVMALVCTMLLTTPLSRLPQRRNRCAVVLLMVLFTIYFSVLPFLMPAVDYARLAQLETTLDDNGVCLQSTKYNCGP
;
A
#
# COMPACT_ATOMS: atom_id res chain seq x y z
N MET A 1 14.60 0.13 19.04
CA MET A 1 13.40 -0.66 19.41
C MET A 1 12.08 0.05 19.08
N GLN A 2 11.87 1.30 19.49
CA GLN A 2 10.62 2.04 19.24
C GLN A 2 10.22 2.10 17.75
N TYR A 3 11.16 2.32 16.83
CA TYR A 3 10.92 2.34 15.38
C TYR A 3 10.46 1.00 14.79
N VAL A 4 10.96 -0.11 15.33
CA VAL A 4 10.56 -1.47 14.92
C VAL A 4 9.11 -1.72 15.34
N ILE A 5 8.75 -1.35 16.57
CA ILE A 5 7.37 -1.48 17.09
C ILE A 5 6.39 -0.67 16.24
N ILE A 6 6.73 0.59 15.91
CA ILE A 6 5.88 1.44 15.05
C ILE A 6 5.66 0.80 13.67
N SER A 7 6.73 0.28 13.05
CA SER A 7 6.65 -0.36 11.73
C SER A 7 5.78 -1.64 11.76
N LEU A 8 5.87 -2.44 12.84
CA LEU A 8 5.02 -3.61 13.03
C LEU A 8 3.54 -3.24 13.22
N VAL A 9 3.26 -2.20 14.01
CA VAL A 9 1.88 -1.69 14.20
C VAL A 9 1.30 -1.20 12.88
N GLN A 10 2.09 -0.46 12.08
CA GLN A 10 1.66 -0.02 10.76
C GLN A 10 1.40 -1.21 9.82
N THR A 11 2.26 -2.23 9.83
CA THR A 11 2.09 -3.46 9.04
C THR A 11 0.79 -4.18 9.42
N LEU A 12 0.49 -4.31 10.72
CA LEU A 12 -0.78 -4.85 11.20
C LEU A 12 -1.97 -4.00 10.73
N GLY A 13 -1.85 -2.67 10.78
CA GLY A 13 -2.87 -1.76 10.26
C GLY A 13 -3.15 -1.98 8.77
N VAL A 14 -2.11 -2.16 7.96
CA VAL A 14 -2.26 -2.46 6.51
C VAL A 14 -2.93 -3.82 6.28
N ILE A 15 -2.57 -4.84 7.07
CA ILE A 15 -3.22 -6.16 7.00
C ILE A 15 -4.71 -6.05 7.36
N LEU A 16 -5.05 -5.28 8.40
CA LEU A 16 -6.44 -5.02 8.77
C LEU A 16 -7.22 -4.29 7.66
N LEU A 17 -6.59 -3.33 6.98
CA LEU A 17 -7.16 -2.66 5.81
C LEU A 17 -7.38 -3.62 4.63
N ALA A 18 -6.44 -4.53 4.38
CA ALA A 18 -6.61 -5.56 3.36
C ALA A 18 -7.80 -6.49 3.69
N VAL A 19 -7.91 -6.93 4.95
CA VAL A 19 -9.02 -7.77 5.41
C VAL A 19 -10.35 -7.04 5.30
N SER A 20 -10.41 -5.75 5.68
CA SER A 20 -11.63 -4.95 5.57
C SER A 20 -12.05 -4.77 4.11
N GLY A 21 -11.12 -4.59 3.18
CA GLY A 21 -11.39 -4.55 1.73
C GLY A 21 -12.02 -5.84 1.20
N VAL A 22 -11.52 -7.00 1.64
CA VAL A 22 -12.12 -8.31 1.31
C VAL A 22 -13.54 -8.43 1.88
N LEU A 23 -13.75 -8.03 3.15
CA LEU A 23 -15.06 -8.07 3.80
C LEU A 23 -16.07 -7.15 3.11
N LEU A 24 -15.67 -5.93 2.77
CA LEU A 24 -16.48 -4.96 2.03
C LEU A 24 -16.83 -5.51 0.64
N GLY A 25 -15.84 -6.00 -0.11
CA GLY A 25 -16.06 -6.62 -1.43
C GLY A 25 -17.05 -7.79 -1.37
N ARG A 26 -16.96 -8.62 -0.32
CA ARG A 26 -17.92 -9.71 -0.07
C ARG A 26 -19.32 -9.21 0.33
N ARG A 27 -19.42 -8.10 1.06
CA ARG A 27 -20.71 -7.54 1.49
C ARG A 27 -21.45 -6.90 0.32
N PHE A 28 -20.75 -6.17 -0.55
CA PHE A 28 -21.33 -5.62 -1.78
C PHE A 28 -21.81 -6.71 -2.75
N TRP A 29 -21.22 -7.90 -2.71
CA TRP A 29 -21.69 -9.06 -3.48
C TRP A 29 -23.09 -9.55 -3.08
N ARG A 30 -23.48 -9.46 -1.80
CA ARG A 30 -24.82 -9.90 -1.36
C ARG A 30 -25.95 -9.01 -1.88
N VAL A 31 -25.65 -7.80 -2.33
CA VAL A 31 -26.65 -6.87 -2.84
C VAL A 31 -26.95 -7.22 -4.29
N ARG A 32 -28.12 -7.83 -4.51
CA ARG A 32 -28.62 -8.44 -5.76
C ARG A 32 -28.86 -7.47 -6.94
N SER A 33 -28.43 -6.21 -6.87
CA SER A 33 -28.71 -5.15 -7.87
C SER A 33 -27.42 -4.50 -8.44
N ARG A 34 -27.57 -3.43 -9.24
CA ARG A 34 -26.53 -2.59 -9.88
C ARG A 34 -25.39 -2.11 -8.95
N ALA A 35 -25.45 -2.40 -7.64
CA ALA A 35 -24.40 -2.15 -6.65
C ALA A 35 -23.01 -2.70 -7.04
N TRP A 36 -22.92 -3.71 -7.91
CA TRP A 36 -21.63 -4.18 -8.44
C TRP A 36 -20.87 -3.11 -9.23
N ILE A 37 -21.57 -2.18 -9.89
CA ILE A 37 -20.95 -1.04 -10.59
C ILE A 37 -20.34 -0.12 -9.55
N ILE A 38 -21.07 0.23 -8.49
CA ILE A 38 -20.57 1.07 -7.39
C ILE A 38 -19.35 0.41 -6.73
N ALA A 39 -19.42 -0.90 -6.47
CA ALA A 39 -18.32 -1.64 -5.88
C ALA A 39 -17.05 -1.67 -6.75
N TYR A 40 -17.18 -1.55 -8.08
CA TYR A 40 -16.04 -1.39 -9.01
C TYR A 40 -15.59 0.07 -9.13
N SER A 41 -16.53 0.99 -9.18
CA SER A 41 -16.26 2.42 -9.32
C SER A 41 -15.48 2.98 -8.14
N VAL A 42 -15.74 2.52 -6.92
CA VAL A 42 -15.02 2.96 -5.71
C VAL A 42 -13.51 2.67 -5.76
N PRO A 43 -13.05 1.41 -5.91
CA PRO A 43 -11.62 1.13 -6.02
C PRO A 43 -11.01 1.74 -7.28
N LEU A 44 -11.73 1.82 -8.39
CA LEU A 44 -11.24 2.48 -9.61
C LEU A 44 -11.01 3.99 -9.40
N PHE A 45 -11.93 4.64 -8.70
CA PHE A 45 -11.81 6.05 -8.34
C PHE A 45 -10.63 6.29 -7.40
N LEU A 46 -10.42 5.40 -6.43
CA LEU A 46 -9.23 5.44 -5.55
C LEU A 46 -7.93 5.25 -6.35
N VAL A 47 -7.87 4.33 -7.32
CA VAL A 47 -6.72 4.19 -8.22
C VAL A 47 -6.49 5.49 -8.99
N ALA A 48 -7.55 6.11 -9.52
CA ALA A 48 -7.43 7.38 -10.24
C ALA A 48 -6.85 8.48 -9.34
N ILE A 49 -7.31 8.59 -8.09
CA ILE A 49 -6.77 9.55 -7.12
C ILE A 49 -5.28 9.31 -6.85
N ILE A 50 -4.84 8.05 -6.76
CA ILE A 50 -3.43 7.70 -6.55
C ILE A 50 -2.59 7.91 -7.81
N ALA A 51 -3.16 7.67 -8.99
CA ALA A 51 -2.44 7.76 -10.26
C ALA A 51 -2.25 9.20 -10.74
N VAL A 52 -3.25 10.08 -10.54
CA VAL A 52 -3.23 11.47 -11.04
C VAL A 52 -1.98 12.26 -10.59
N PRO A 53 -1.55 12.24 -9.32
CA PRO A 53 -0.34 12.92 -8.87
C PRO A 53 0.94 12.47 -9.59
N ARG A 54 1.00 11.21 -10.04
CA ARG A 54 2.17 10.68 -10.75
C ARG A 54 2.33 11.28 -12.15
N TRP A 55 1.24 11.75 -12.76
CA TRP A 55 1.27 12.44 -14.04
C TRP A 55 1.39 13.95 -13.89
N LEU A 56 0.86 14.49 -12.79
CA LEU A 56 0.85 15.92 -12.49
C LEU A 56 1.60 16.15 -11.18
N LEU A 57 2.94 16.28 -11.23
CA LEU A 57 3.77 16.55 -10.04
C LEU A 57 3.25 17.72 -9.20
N ARG A 58 2.66 18.75 -9.83
CA ARG A 58 2.08 19.91 -9.13
C ARG A 58 0.86 19.55 -8.26
N ALA A 59 0.14 18.49 -8.62
CA ALA A 59 -1.01 18.03 -7.85
C ALA A 59 -0.61 17.36 -6.53
N GLU A 60 0.63 16.86 -6.41
CA GLU A 60 1.15 16.24 -5.19
C GLU A 60 1.22 17.23 -4.01
N LEU A 61 1.34 18.52 -4.31
CA LEU A 61 1.46 19.60 -3.31
C LEU A 61 0.10 20.08 -2.77
N ILE A 62 -1.01 19.70 -3.42
CA ILE A 62 -2.35 20.24 -3.13
C ILE A 62 -3.19 19.16 -2.39
N PRO A 63 -3.89 19.50 -1.29
CA PRO A 63 -4.84 18.57 -0.68
C PRO A 63 -5.99 18.25 -1.66
N PRO A 64 -6.53 17.02 -1.69
CA PRO A 64 -6.28 15.89 -0.78
C PRO A 64 -5.11 14.99 -1.20
N PHE A 65 -4.53 15.18 -2.39
CA PHE A 65 -3.46 14.33 -2.92
C PHE A 65 -2.22 14.32 -2.04
N ARG A 66 -1.87 15.49 -1.49
CA ARG A 66 -0.77 15.62 -0.53
C ARG A 66 -0.90 14.66 0.66
N TRP A 67 -2.12 14.40 1.15
CA TRP A 67 -2.30 13.52 2.32
C TRP A 67 -2.13 12.04 1.96
N ILE A 68 -2.49 11.67 0.74
CA ILE A 68 -2.37 10.29 0.26
C ILE A 68 -0.93 9.99 -0.16
N MET A 69 -0.24 10.96 -0.76
CA MET A 69 1.15 10.85 -1.21
C MET A 69 2.16 11.13 -0.08
N ALA A 70 1.75 11.75 1.03
CA ALA A 70 2.63 11.97 2.16
C ALA A 70 3.05 10.65 2.84
N GLY A 71 4.32 10.30 2.68
CA GLY A 71 4.92 9.16 3.38
C GLY A 71 4.53 7.83 2.74
N ARG A 72 3.83 6.96 3.49
CA ARG A 72 3.54 5.58 3.06
C ARG A 72 2.05 5.27 2.96
N THR A 73 1.20 6.28 3.10
CA THR A 73 -0.26 6.12 3.06
C THR A 73 -0.76 5.58 1.72
N GLU A 74 -0.12 5.93 0.59
CA GLU A 74 -0.48 5.38 -0.72
C GLU A 74 -0.43 3.84 -0.74
N PHE A 75 0.59 3.24 -0.13
CA PHE A 75 0.77 1.80 -0.07
C PHE A 75 -0.31 1.13 0.80
N ALA A 76 -0.71 1.79 1.89
CA ALA A 76 -1.80 1.31 2.74
C ALA A 76 -3.16 1.37 2.02
N VAL A 77 -3.44 2.44 1.26
CA VAL A 77 -4.67 2.54 0.45
C VAL A 77 -4.67 1.52 -0.68
N MET A 78 -3.51 1.24 -1.28
CA MET A 78 -3.38 0.21 -2.32
C MET A 78 -3.78 -1.19 -1.83
N ALA A 79 -3.57 -1.54 -0.55
CA ALA A 79 -4.05 -2.81 0.00
C ALA A 79 -5.59 -2.91 -0.03
N LEU A 80 -6.27 -1.83 0.33
CA LEU A 80 -7.73 -1.74 0.28
C LEU A 80 -8.21 -1.84 -1.17
N VAL A 81 -7.58 -1.08 -2.07
CA VAL A 81 -7.93 -1.05 -3.49
C VAL A 81 -7.75 -2.41 -4.15
N CYS A 82 -6.58 -3.04 -4.00
CA CYS A 82 -6.27 -4.34 -4.60
C CYS A 82 -7.24 -5.42 -4.11
N THR A 83 -7.48 -5.50 -2.81
CA THR A 83 -8.38 -6.51 -2.25
C THR A 83 -9.83 -6.27 -2.66
N MET A 84 -10.30 -5.04 -2.67
CA MET A 84 -11.67 -4.70 -3.06
C MET A 84 -11.90 -4.96 -4.56
N LEU A 85 -10.96 -4.56 -5.43
CA LEU A 85 -11.01 -4.74 -6.88
C LEU A 85 -10.96 -6.22 -7.29
N LEU A 86 -10.11 -7.03 -6.64
CA LEU A 86 -9.94 -8.46 -6.98
C LEU A 86 -10.99 -9.37 -6.30
N THR A 87 -11.59 -8.93 -5.19
CA THR A 87 -12.69 -9.68 -4.55
C THR A 87 -13.95 -9.68 -5.41
N THR A 88 -14.21 -8.63 -6.19
CA THR A 88 -15.38 -8.55 -7.07
C THR A 88 -15.39 -9.63 -8.17
N PRO A 89 -14.34 -9.81 -9.01
CA PRO A 89 -14.29 -10.87 -10.02
C PRO A 89 -14.22 -12.27 -9.39
N LEU A 90 -13.54 -12.42 -8.25
CA LEU A 90 -13.45 -13.70 -7.53
C LEU A 90 -14.82 -14.32 -7.25
N SER A 91 -15.80 -13.48 -6.94
CA SER A 91 -17.18 -13.91 -6.65
C SER A 91 -17.96 -14.44 -7.87
N ARG A 92 -17.55 -14.07 -9.09
CA ARG A 92 -18.26 -14.41 -10.33
C ARG A 92 -17.61 -15.53 -11.13
N LEU A 93 -16.40 -15.95 -10.76
CA LEU A 93 -15.69 -17.04 -11.43
C LEU A 93 -16.30 -18.39 -11.02
N PRO A 94 -16.85 -19.20 -11.95
CA PRO A 94 -17.40 -20.52 -11.62
C PRO A 94 -16.30 -21.57 -11.36
N GLN A 95 -15.15 -21.42 -12.01
CA GLN A 95 -14.07 -22.41 -11.98
C GLN A 95 -13.12 -22.23 -10.79
N ARG A 96 -12.90 -23.30 -10.02
CA ARG A 96 -12.03 -23.29 -8.82
C ARG A 96 -10.58 -22.90 -9.12
N ARG A 97 -10.02 -23.33 -10.25
CA ARG A 97 -8.65 -22.99 -10.67
C ARG A 97 -8.44 -21.48 -10.82
N ASN A 98 -9.38 -20.81 -11.49
CA ASN A 98 -9.29 -19.37 -11.71
C ASN A 98 -9.50 -18.59 -10.40
N ARG A 99 -10.32 -19.12 -9.48
CA ARG A 99 -10.43 -18.55 -8.13
C ARG A 99 -9.10 -18.62 -7.38
N CYS A 100 -8.43 -19.77 -7.40
CA CYS A 100 -7.11 -19.91 -6.77
C CYS A 100 -6.09 -18.95 -7.38
N ALA A 101 -6.07 -18.82 -8.71
CA ALA A 101 -5.17 -17.88 -9.40
C ALA A 101 -5.42 -16.42 -8.99
N VAL A 102 -6.69 -15.99 -8.91
CA VAL A 102 -7.05 -14.62 -8.49
C VAL A 102 -6.70 -14.37 -7.02
N VAL A 103 -6.94 -15.34 -6.13
CA VAL A 103 -6.56 -15.22 -4.72
C VAL A 103 -5.05 -15.13 -4.57
N LEU A 104 -4.30 -15.97 -5.27
CA LEU A 104 -2.83 -15.93 -5.27
C LEU A 104 -2.33 -14.56 -5.76
N LEU A 105 -2.89 -14.06 -6.87
CA LEU A 105 -2.56 -12.74 -7.40
C LEU A 105 -2.85 -11.64 -6.37
N MET A 106 -4.03 -11.67 -5.74
CA MET A 106 -4.41 -10.70 -4.71
C MET A 106 -3.44 -10.69 -3.54
N VAL A 107 -3.04 -11.86 -3.05
CA VAL A 107 -2.06 -11.99 -1.95
C VAL A 107 -0.71 -11.45 -2.37
N LEU A 108 -0.20 -11.85 -3.55
CA LEU A 108 1.08 -11.38 -4.06
C LEU A 108 1.12 -9.85 -4.22
N PHE A 109 0.10 -9.27 -4.83
CA PHE A 109 0.01 -7.81 -4.99
C PHE A 109 -0.08 -7.09 -3.65
N THR A 110 -0.88 -7.58 -2.71
CA THR A 110 -1.02 -6.97 -1.39
C THR A 110 0.29 -7.04 -0.61
N ILE A 111 0.98 -8.18 -0.66
CA ILE A 111 2.28 -8.31 0.01
C ILE A 111 3.30 -7.35 -0.62
N TYR A 112 3.43 -7.39 -1.94
CA TYR A 112 4.46 -6.65 -2.67
C TYR A 112 4.25 -5.13 -2.59
N PHE A 113 3.05 -4.64 -2.90
CA PHE A 113 2.78 -3.21 -2.98
C PHE A 113 2.42 -2.58 -1.63
N SER A 114 1.93 -3.36 -0.65
CA SER A 114 1.39 -2.79 0.58
C SER A 114 2.06 -3.27 1.85
N VAL A 115 2.42 -4.55 2.00
CA VAL A 115 3.03 -5.04 3.24
C VAL A 115 4.53 -4.77 3.27
N LEU A 116 5.22 -5.05 2.17
CA LEU A 116 6.68 -4.98 2.07
C LEU A 116 7.25 -3.57 2.35
N PRO A 117 6.65 -2.46 1.86
CA PRO A 117 7.13 -1.11 2.19
C PRO A 117 7.09 -0.75 3.68
N PHE A 118 6.26 -1.43 4.48
CA PHE A 118 6.18 -1.22 5.93
C PHE A 118 7.05 -2.22 6.69
N LEU A 119 7.18 -3.45 6.17
CA LEU A 119 7.96 -4.50 6.80
C LEU A 119 9.48 -4.31 6.62
N MET A 120 9.93 -3.91 5.43
CA MET A 120 11.36 -3.79 5.09
C MET A 120 12.17 -2.95 6.10
N PRO A 121 11.75 -1.75 6.52
CA PRO A 121 12.52 -0.97 7.48
C PRO A 121 12.60 -1.61 8.88
N ALA A 122 11.67 -2.50 9.25
CA ALA A 122 11.78 -3.27 10.48
C ALA A 122 12.83 -4.39 10.35
N VAL A 123 12.88 -5.05 9.19
CA VAL A 123 13.83 -6.14 8.89
C VAL A 123 15.26 -5.60 8.77
N ASP A 124 15.44 -4.51 8.04
CA ASP A 124 16.76 -3.91 7.80
C ASP A 124 17.21 -2.96 8.92
N TYR A 125 16.42 -2.79 9.99
CA TYR A 125 16.73 -1.85 11.07
C TYR A 125 18.12 -2.07 11.68
N ALA A 126 18.51 -3.33 11.94
CA ALA A 126 19.80 -3.64 12.54
C ALA A 126 20.98 -3.21 11.66
N ARG A 127 20.83 -3.37 10.34
CA ARG A 127 21.81 -2.91 9.35
C ARG A 127 21.83 -1.39 9.28
N LEU A 128 20.64 -0.77 9.20
CA LEU A 128 20.48 0.69 9.11
C LEU A 128 21.04 1.42 10.34
N ALA A 129 20.88 0.84 11.53
CA ALA A 129 21.37 1.41 12.78
C ALA A 129 22.90 1.35 12.93
N GLN A 130 23.58 0.55 12.11
CA GLN A 130 25.05 0.44 12.09
C GLN A 130 25.70 1.36 11.07
N LEU A 131 24.92 2.14 10.30
CA LEU A 131 25.49 3.09 9.36
C LEU A 131 26.10 4.26 10.12
N GLU A 132 27.41 4.42 9.95
CA GLU A 132 28.14 5.57 10.41
C GLU A 132 27.79 6.80 9.56
N THR A 133 27.34 7.86 10.23
CA THR A 133 27.08 9.17 9.64
C THR A 133 28.27 10.06 9.91
N THR A 134 28.91 10.57 8.87
CA THR A 134 30.00 11.55 8.97
C THR A 134 29.53 12.88 8.40
N LEU A 135 29.89 13.98 9.05
CA LEU A 135 29.70 15.32 8.49
C LEU A 135 30.96 15.70 7.71
N ASP A 136 30.80 16.01 6.43
CA ASP A 136 31.86 16.59 5.61
C ASP A 136 32.17 18.04 6.05
N ASP A 137 33.33 18.55 5.66
CA ASP A 137 33.79 19.92 5.96
C ASP A 137 32.83 21.01 5.44
N ASN A 138 32.01 20.66 4.44
CA ASN A 138 30.96 21.51 3.88
C ASN A 138 29.62 21.43 4.65
N GLY A 139 29.56 20.73 5.79
CA GLY A 139 28.34 20.50 6.56
C GLY A 139 27.37 19.51 5.93
N VAL A 140 27.84 18.68 4.99
CA VAL A 140 27.03 17.66 4.31
C VAL A 140 27.08 16.37 5.12
N CYS A 141 25.92 15.85 5.54
CA CYS A 141 25.81 14.53 6.15
C CYS A 141 26.03 13.44 5.10
N LEU A 142 27.13 12.72 5.22
CA LEU A 142 27.45 11.53 4.44
C LEU A 142 27.12 10.29 5.27
N GLN A 143 26.45 9.32 4.66
CA GLN A 143 26.40 7.96 5.22
C GLN A 143 27.37 7.06 4.47
N SER A 144 27.85 6.02 5.17
CA SER A 144 28.75 5.00 4.59
C SER A 144 28.17 4.27 3.38
N THR A 145 26.87 4.42 3.08
CA THR A 145 26.22 3.94 1.87
C THR A 145 25.72 5.10 1.00
N LYS A 146 25.88 4.97 -0.33
CA LYS A 146 25.58 6.02 -1.33
C LYS A 146 24.10 6.45 -1.44
N TYR A 147 23.16 5.82 -0.72
CA TYR A 147 21.73 5.91 -1.00
C TYR A 147 20.82 6.24 0.20
N ASN A 148 21.37 6.48 1.40
CA ASN A 148 20.54 6.54 2.62
C ASN A 148 20.36 7.95 3.23
N CYS A 149 20.89 9.00 2.60
CA CYS A 149 20.60 10.38 3.00
C CYS A 149 19.17 10.79 2.59
N GLY A 150 18.17 10.22 3.27
CA GLY A 150 16.82 10.79 3.34
C GLY A 150 16.75 11.81 4.49
N PRO A 151 15.86 12.82 4.41
CA PRO A 151 15.55 13.71 5.53
C PRO A 151 14.92 12.96 6.72
#